data_AF-A0A329U673-F1
#
_entry.id   AF-A0A329U673-F1
#
_cell.length_a   1.000
_cell.length_b   1.000
_cell.length_c   1.000
_cell.angle_alpha   90.00
_cell.angle_beta   90.00
_cell.angle_gamma   90.00
#
_symmetry.space_group_name_H-M   'P 1'
#
loop_
_entity.id
_entity.type
_entity.pdbx_description
1 polymer ?
#
loop_
_entity_poly.entity_id
_entity_poly.type
_entity_poly.pdbx_seq_one_letter_code
_entity_poly.pdbx_strand_id
1 'polypeptide(L)'
;MDGATLPEAQASVLCEVAALQDTDPATPLSVYTEDYFAGCPAVAIHSYGAGRAYYLASRFDAAFYRAFYRNTAQEAGLTPAWPETLPDGVLAARRGTFVFVQNCNEHPVEVGGVALNRYGTAVWKNGEQIL
;
A
#
# COMPACT_ATOMS: atom_id res chain seq x y z
N MET A 1 14.75 13.15 2.48
CA MET A 1 13.87 12.25 1.71
C MET A 1 14.55 10.90 1.74
N ASP A 2 14.34 10.15 2.82
CA ASP A 2 14.82 8.77 2.87
C ASP A 2 13.83 7.97 2.03
N GLY A 3 14.11 7.95 0.72
CA GLY A 3 13.30 7.30 -0.28
C GLY A 3 13.26 5.81 0.02
N ALA A 4 12.19 5.37 0.66
CA ALA A 4 11.94 3.97 0.90
C ALA A 4 11.97 3.27 -0.46
N THR A 5 13.00 2.46 -0.66
CA THR A 5 13.30 1.82 -1.94
C THR A 5 12.16 0.88 -2.29
N LEU A 6 11.60 1.02 -3.48
CA LEU A 6 10.59 0.07 -3.98
C LEU A 6 11.28 -1.29 -4.17
N PRO A 7 10.62 -2.40 -3.79
CA PRO A 7 11.19 -3.71 -4.02
C PRO A 7 11.32 -3.96 -5.53
N GLU A 8 12.28 -4.81 -5.89
CA GLU A 8 12.24 -5.46 -7.20
C GLU A 8 10.92 -6.21 -7.32
N ALA A 9 10.25 -6.05 -8.46
CA ALA A 9 8.87 -6.50 -8.64
C ALA A 9 8.64 -6.96 -10.06
N GLN A 10 7.77 -7.96 -10.21
CA GLN A 10 7.38 -8.43 -11.52
C GLN A 10 6.33 -7.49 -12.13
N ALA A 11 6.69 -6.83 -13.24
CA ALA A 11 5.75 -6.15 -14.11
C ALA A 11 5.19 -7.16 -15.13
N SER A 12 3.88 -7.37 -15.14
CA SER A 12 3.30 -8.54 -15.85
C SER A 12 2.22 -8.21 -16.88
N VAL A 13 1.55 -7.07 -16.76
CA VAL A 13 0.38 -6.74 -17.59
C VAL A 13 0.37 -5.24 -17.87
N LEU A 14 0.06 -4.87 -19.12
CA LEU A 14 0.00 -3.48 -19.59
C LEU A 14 1.31 -2.73 -19.29
N CYS A 15 2.46 -3.27 -19.70
CA CYS A 15 3.75 -2.59 -19.57
C CYS A 15 3.82 -1.44 -20.60
N GLU A 16 3.56 -0.23 -20.13
CA GLU A 16 3.51 0.97 -20.96
C GLU A 16 4.91 1.59 -21.11
N VAL A 17 5.20 2.10 -22.30
CA VAL A 17 6.41 2.90 -22.55
C VAL A 17 6.12 4.36 -22.21
N ALA A 18 6.24 4.70 -20.93
CA ALA A 18 6.02 6.06 -20.46
C ALA A 18 7.17 6.99 -20.91
N ALA A 19 6.84 8.11 -21.54
CA ALA A 19 7.77 9.17 -21.86
C ALA A 19 7.77 10.25 -20.78
N LEU A 20 8.94 10.77 -20.43
CA LEU A 20 9.09 11.92 -19.55
C LEU A 20 8.97 13.22 -20.36
N GLN A 21 8.44 14.26 -19.74
CA GLN A 21 8.41 15.60 -20.35
C GLN A 21 9.80 16.23 -20.33
N ASP A 22 10.16 16.99 -21.36
CA ASP A 22 11.49 17.60 -21.48
C ASP A 22 11.72 18.75 -20.48
N THR A 23 10.71 19.58 -20.24
CA THR A 23 10.85 20.83 -19.47
C THR A 23 10.56 20.69 -17.98
N ASP A 24 9.77 19.68 -17.60
CA ASP A 24 9.37 19.40 -16.22
C ASP A 24 9.14 17.89 -16.06
N PRO A 25 10.22 17.08 -16.09
CA PRO A 25 10.11 15.62 -16.05
C PRO A 25 9.63 15.12 -14.70
N ALA A 26 8.83 14.05 -14.72
CA ALA A 26 8.66 13.20 -13.56
C ALA A 26 10.01 12.50 -13.23
N THR A 27 10.26 12.25 -11.95
CA THR A 27 11.42 11.49 -11.49
C THR A 27 11.10 10.00 -11.53
N PRO A 28 11.84 9.18 -12.30
CA PRO A 28 11.72 7.72 -12.24
C PRO A 28 12.10 7.20 -10.85
N LEU A 29 11.25 6.37 -10.26
CA LEU A 29 11.51 5.62 -9.03
C LEU A 29 11.89 4.17 -9.34
N SER A 30 11.45 3.63 -10.48
CA SER A 30 11.82 2.31 -10.99
C SER A 30 11.77 2.31 -12.52
N VAL A 31 12.57 1.45 -13.14
CA VAL A 31 12.65 1.26 -14.59
C VAL A 31 12.49 -0.21 -14.92
N TYR A 32 11.98 -0.52 -16.11
CA TYR A 32 11.97 -1.90 -16.58
C TYR A 32 13.40 -2.40 -16.85
N THR A 33 13.65 -3.67 -16.58
CA THR A 33 14.98 -4.30 -16.72
C THR A 33 15.13 -5.12 -17.99
N GLU A 34 14.03 -5.52 -18.62
CA GLU A 34 14.00 -6.48 -19.73
C GLU A 34 13.07 -6.02 -20.88
N ASP A 35 13.15 -6.73 -22.00
CA ASP A 35 12.35 -6.54 -23.22
C ASP A 35 12.56 -5.17 -23.94
N TYR A 36 11.73 -4.85 -24.93
CA TYR A 36 11.86 -3.65 -25.77
C TYR A 36 11.68 -2.33 -25.01
N PHE A 37 11.12 -2.38 -23.81
CA PHE A 37 10.89 -1.24 -22.91
C PHE A 37 11.94 -1.17 -21.78
N ALA A 38 13.00 -1.96 -21.84
CA ALA A 38 14.11 -1.88 -20.89
C ALA A 38 14.68 -0.45 -20.80
N GLY A 39 14.90 0.01 -19.57
CA GLY A 39 15.35 1.37 -19.27
C GLY A 39 14.24 2.43 -19.27
N CYS A 40 13.03 2.12 -19.75
CA CYS A 40 11.89 3.03 -19.64
C CYS A 40 11.35 3.09 -18.19
N PRO A 41 10.83 4.24 -17.74
CA PRO A 41 10.23 4.36 -16.41
C PRO A 41 9.04 3.40 -16.23
N ALA A 42 9.13 2.54 -15.21
CA ALA A 42 8.04 1.66 -14.78
C ALA A 42 7.21 2.31 -13.66
N VAL A 43 7.86 3.12 -12.82
CA VAL A 43 7.24 3.92 -11.77
C VAL A 43 7.86 5.30 -11.78
N ALA A 44 7.06 6.35 -11.79
CA ALA A 44 7.55 7.73 -11.73
C ALA A 44 6.73 8.57 -10.75
N ILE A 45 7.34 9.62 -10.22
CA ILE A 45 6.71 10.60 -9.34
C ILE A 45 6.93 12.01 -9.88
N HIS A 46 5.90 12.84 -9.83
CA HIS A 46 6.01 14.26 -10.18
C HIS A 46 5.42 15.13 -9.07
N SER A 47 6.15 16.16 -8.65
CA SER A 47 5.68 17.12 -7.65
C SER A 47 5.02 18.29 -8.37
N TYR A 48 3.82 18.67 -7.94
CA TYR A 48 3.08 19.79 -8.53
C TYR A 48 2.33 20.59 -7.46
N GLY A 49 2.61 21.89 -7.38
CA GLY A 49 2.09 22.74 -6.32
C GLY A 49 2.51 22.22 -4.93
N ALA A 50 1.53 22.04 -4.04
CA ALA A 50 1.75 21.47 -2.70
C ALA A 50 1.60 19.93 -2.64
N GLY A 51 1.38 19.28 -3.80
CA GLY A 51 1.12 17.85 -3.89
C GLY A 51 2.11 17.14 -4.81
N ARG A 52 1.79 15.88 -5.09
CA ARG A 52 2.54 15.02 -6.03
C ARG A 52 1.64 13.95 -6.61
N ALA A 53 2.01 13.46 -7.79
CA ALA A 53 1.36 12.38 -8.49
C ALA A 53 2.34 11.23 -8.73
N TYR A 54 1.85 10.00 -8.56
CA TYR A 54 2.58 8.79 -8.89
C TYR A 54 1.98 8.16 -10.14
N TYR A 55 2.82 7.71 -11.06
CA TYR A 55 2.43 6.93 -12.23
C TYR A 55 3.01 5.53 -12.14
N LEU A 56 2.15 4.51 -12.27
CA LEU A 56 2.51 3.10 -12.30
C LEU A 56 2.22 2.58 -13.70
N ALA A 57 3.26 2.38 -14.51
CA ALA A 57 3.14 2.04 -15.93
C ALA A 57 2.89 0.54 -16.19
N SER A 58 2.57 -0.24 -15.16
CA SER A 58 2.27 -1.67 -15.27
C SER A 58 1.43 -2.15 -14.09
N ARG A 59 0.90 -3.38 -14.21
CA ARG A 59 0.48 -4.16 -13.04
C ARG A 59 1.67 -4.91 -12.46
N PHE A 60 1.96 -4.59 -11.20
CA PHE A 60 3.00 -5.22 -10.40
C PHE A 60 2.43 -6.33 -9.51
N ASP A 61 3.30 -7.08 -8.85
CA ASP A 61 2.90 -8.07 -7.86
C ASP A 61 2.37 -7.45 -6.55
N ALA A 62 1.81 -8.29 -5.68
CA ALA A 62 1.24 -7.86 -4.41
C ALA A 62 2.30 -7.30 -3.44
N ALA A 63 3.55 -7.76 -3.51
CA ALA A 63 4.61 -7.29 -2.62
C ALA A 63 4.98 -5.83 -2.95
N PHE A 64 5.05 -5.50 -4.24
CA PHE A 64 5.18 -4.12 -4.71
C PHE A 64 4.08 -3.23 -4.17
N TYR A 65 2.81 -3.59 -4.39
CA TYR A 65 1.69 -2.73 -3.95
C TYR A 65 1.65 -2.54 -2.44
N ARG A 66 1.97 -3.59 -1.67
CA ARG A 66 2.07 -3.50 -0.21
C ARG A 66 3.20 -2.57 0.24
N ALA A 67 4.35 -2.56 -0.44
CA ALA A 67 5.44 -1.65 -0.13
C ALA A 67 5.10 -0.21 -0.56
N PHE A 68 4.66 -0.03 -1.79
CA PHE A 68 4.30 1.26 -2.38
C PHE A 68 3.27 2.00 -1.52
N TYR A 69 2.10 1.41 -1.27
CA TYR A 69 1.04 2.09 -0.51
C TYR A 69 1.38 2.28 0.96
N ARG A 70 2.19 1.40 1.57
CA ARG A 70 2.69 1.61 2.94
C ARG A 70 3.55 2.86 3.02
N ASN A 71 4.50 3.01 2.09
CA ASN A 71 5.39 4.18 2.05
C ASN A 71 4.58 5.44 1.76
N THR A 72 3.69 5.41 0.75
CA THR A 72 2.85 6.57 0.41
C THR A 72 1.93 6.98 1.56
N ALA A 73 1.34 6.03 2.29
CA ALA A 73 0.50 6.32 3.45
C ALA A 73 1.30 6.97 4.60
N GLN A 74 2.51 6.46 4.87
CA GLN A 74 3.42 7.03 5.87
C GLN A 74 3.82 8.47 5.51
N GLU A 75 4.23 8.71 4.28
CA GLU A 75 4.63 10.05 3.82
C GLU A 75 3.44 11.03 3.80
N ALA A 76 2.23 10.54 3.55
CA ALA A 76 1.00 11.34 3.64
C ALA A 76 0.53 11.58 5.09
N GLY A 77 1.24 11.04 6.09
CA GLY A 77 0.87 11.17 7.50
C GLY A 77 -0.43 10.44 7.88
N LEU A 78 -0.83 9.44 7.10
CA LEU A 78 -2.01 8.64 7.39
C LEU A 78 -1.74 7.73 8.58
N THR A 79 -2.69 7.66 9.51
CA THR A 79 -2.61 6.78 10.66
C THR A 79 -3.47 5.54 10.45
N PRO A 80 -2.97 4.33 10.77
CA PRO A 80 -3.76 3.13 10.63
C PRO A 80 -4.89 3.09 11.67
N ALA A 81 -5.97 2.38 11.32
CA ALA A 81 -7.09 2.18 12.25
C ALA A 81 -6.67 1.33 13.47
N TRP A 82 -5.72 0.42 13.26
CA TRP A 82 -5.11 -0.45 14.28
C TRP A 82 -3.62 -0.12 14.44
N PRO A 83 -3.07 -0.06 15.66
CA PRO A 83 -1.69 0.40 15.88
C PRO A 83 -0.62 -0.58 15.40
N GLU A 84 -0.94 -1.88 15.40
CA GLU A 84 0.01 -2.94 15.05
C GLU A 84 -0.21 -3.45 13.62
N THR A 85 0.77 -4.20 13.11
CA THR A 85 0.59 -4.91 11.84
C THR A 85 -0.44 -6.02 12.03
N LEU A 86 -1.50 -5.98 11.23
CA LEU A 86 -2.53 -7.01 11.25
C LEU A 86 -2.06 -8.27 10.52
N PRO A 87 -2.53 -9.46 10.93
CA PRO A 87 -2.36 -10.68 10.15
C PRO A 87 -2.96 -10.54 8.74
N ASP A 88 -2.44 -11.30 7.79
CA ASP A 88 -3.02 -11.36 6.44
C ASP A 88 -4.50 -11.78 6.48
N GLY A 89 -5.31 -11.16 5.64
CA GLY A 89 -6.75 -11.36 5.60
C GLY A 89 -7.53 -10.73 6.75
N VAL A 90 -6.89 -9.94 7.62
CA VAL A 90 -7.56 -9.17 8.67
C VAL A 90 -7.65 -7.69 8.29
N LEU A 91 -8.84 -7.12 8.43
CA LEU A 91 -9.12 -5.71 8.13
C LEU A 91 -9.48 -4.95 9.40
N ALA A 92 -8.98 -3.73 9.55
CA ALA A 92 -9.42 -2.81 10.60
C ALA A 92 -9.94 -1.50 10.00
N ALA A 93 -11.11 -1.06 10.46
CA ALA A 93 -11.72 0.19 10.04
C ALA A 93 -12.14 1.03 11.27
N ARG A 94 -11.80 2.32 11.27
CA ARG A 94 -12.18 3.25 12.34
C ARG A 94 -13.39 4.09 11.92
N ARG A 95 -14.42 4.15 12.78
CA ARG A 95 -15.58 5.03 12.63
C ARG A 95 -15.84 5.76 13.95
N GLY A 96 -15.43 7.02 14.02
CA GLY A 96 -15.44 7.78 15.27
C GLY A 96 -14.53 7.12 16.31
N THR A 97 -15.08 6.80 17.48
CA THR A 97 -14.35 6.13 18.57
C THR A 97 -14.33 4.61 18.47
N PHE A 98 -15.00 4.04 17.45
CA PHE A 98 -15.07 2.60 17.23
C PHE A 98 -14.01 2.12 16.24
N VAL A 99 -13.39 0.98 16.52
CA VAL A 99 -12.54 0.24 15.59
C VAL A 99 -13.13 -1.14 15.39
N PHE A 100 -13.49 -1.45 14.14
CA PHE A 100 -14.02 -2.75 13.72
C PHE A 100 -12.85 -3.55 13.17
N VAL A 101 -12.56 -4.71 13.75
CA VAL A 101 -11.56 -5.66 13.24
C VAL A 101 -12.30 -6.88 12.73
N GLN A 102 -12.07 -7.22 11.46
CA GLN A 102 -12.76 -8.30 10.77
C GLN A 102 -11.74 -9.31 10.27
N ASN A 103 -11.90 -10.56 10.68
CA ASN A 103 -11.14 -11.68 10.14
C ASN A 103 -11.81 -12.14 8.84
N CYS A 104 -11.20 -11.93 7.68
CA CYS A 104 -11.72 -12.40 6.40
C CYS A 104 -11.15 -13.77 5.99
N ASN A 105 -10.47 -14.46 6.89
CA ASN A 105 -9.91 -15.78 6.64
C ASN A 105 -10.89 -16.92 6.97
N GLU A 106 -10.63 -18.08 6.37
CA GLU A 106 -11.33 -19.35 6.63
C GLU A 106 -10.90 -20.04 7.94
N HIS A 107 -9.89 -19.49 8.62
CA HIS A 107 -9.34 -19.99 9.89
C HIS A 107 -9.38 -18.90 10.97
N PRO A 108 -9.37 -19.27 12.26
CA PRO A 108 -9.26 -18.30 13.34
C PRO A 108 -7.92 -17.53 13.29
N VAL A 109 -7.92 -16.34 13.88
CA VAL A 109 -6.75 -15.47 14.05
C VAL A 109 -6.81 -14.78 15.41
N GLU A 110 -5.69 -14.28 15.91
CA GLU A 110 -5.63 -13.48 17.12
C GLU A 110 -5.23 -12.04 16.79
N VAL A 111 -5.96 -11.06 17.36
CA VAL A 111 -5.66 -9.63 17.22
C VAL A 111 -5.88 -8.94 18.55
N GLY A 112 -4.86 -8.23 19.07
CA GLY A 112 -4.98 -7.50 20.34
C GLY A 112 -5.34 -8.38 21.53
N GLY A 113 -4.88 -9.64 21.55
CA GLY A 113 -5.21 -10.63 22.58
C GLY A 113 -6.61 -11.23 22.47
N VAL A 114 -7.35 -10.93 21.39
CA VAL A 114 -8.70 -11.44 21.12
C VAL A 114 -8.63 -12.47 20.01
N ALA A 115 -9.15 -13.67 20.27
CA ALA A 115 -9.34 -14.69 19.25
C ALA A 115 -10.58 -14.38 18.41
N LEU A 116 -10.40 -14.11 17.12
CA LEU A 116 -11.48 -14.01 16.15
C LEU A 116 -11.63 -15.36 15.43
N ASN A 117 -12.83 -15.94 15.49
CA ASN A 117 -13.19 -17.11 14.67
C ASN A 117 -13.09 -16.79 13.17
N ARG A 118 -13.15 -17.82 12.31
CA ARG A 118 -13.27 -17.61 10.85
C ARG A 118 -14.41 -16.65 10.53
N TYR A 119 -14.19 -15.68 9.66
CA TYR A 119 -15.19 -14.65 9.32
C TYR A 119 -15.74 -13.85 10.52
N GLY A 120 -15.03 -13.86 11.65
CA GLY A 120 -15.42 -13.17 12.88
C GLY A 120 -15.17 -11.67 12.83
N THR A 121 -15.87 -10.92 13.68
CA THR A 121 -15.66 -9.49 13.89
C THR A 121 -15.54 -9.22 15.38
N ALA A 122 -14.57 -8.39 15.76
CA ALA A 122 -14.44 -7.82 17.09
C ALA A 122 -14.46 -6.29 16.99
N VAL A 123 -14.95 -5.62 18.03
CA VAL A 123 -15.10 -4.16 18.04
C VAL A 123 -14.50 -3.58 19.30
N TRP A 124 -13.68 -2.54 19.13
CA TRP A 124 -13.13 -1.75 20.21
C TRP A 124 -13.79 -0.38 20.23
N LYS A 125 -13.99 0.15 21.44
CA LYS A 125 -14.38 1.54 21.69
C LYS A 125 -13.42 2.13 22.71
N ASN A 126 -12.74 3.22 22.36
CA ASN A 126 -11.75 3.87 23.23
C ASN A 126 -10.65 2.91 23.76
N GLY A 127 -10.28 1.89 22.97
CA GLY A 127 -9.26 0.90 23.35
C GLY A 127 -9.78 -0.30 24.14
N GLU A 128 -11.04 -0.30 24.57
CA GLU A 128 -11.68 -1.44 25.24
C GLU A 128 -12.48 -2.27 24.23
N GLN A 129 -12.33 -3.60 24.29
CA GLN A 129 -13.15 -4.49 23.47
C GLN A 129 -14.58 -4.50 24.00
N ILE A 130 -15.56 -4.27 23.13
CA ILE A 130 -16.98 -4.24 23.45
C ILE A 130 -17.81 -5.29 22.71
N LEU A 131 -17.24 -5.92 21.67
CA LEU A 131 -17.83 -7.02 20.90
C LEU A 131 -16.73 -7.98 20.45
#